data_AF-A0A9D8L130-F1
#
_entry.id   AF-A0A9D8L130-F1
#
_cell.length_a   1.000
_cell.length_b   1.000
_cell.length_c   1.000
_cell.angle_alpha   90.00
_cell.angle_beta   90.00
_cell.angle_gamma   90.00
#
_symmetry.space_group_name_H-M   'P 1'
#
loop_
_entity.id
_entity.type
_entity.pdbx_description
1 polymer ?
#
loop_
_entity_poly.entity_id
_entity_poly.type
_entity_poly.pdbx_seq_one_letter_code
_entity_poly.pdbx_strand_id
1 'polypeptide(L)' 'MSHDVSPAQQQAIDLVSGYYDAFNRGDWAGMLERLSADVAHDLNQGTRESGVEAFATFLQRMDASYREQLR' A
#
# COMPACT_ATOMS: atom_id res chain seq x y z
N MET A 1 -1.40 5.60 30.51
CA MET A 1 -0.12 6.11 29.97
C MET A 1 -0.41 6.57 28.56
N SER A 2 -0.49 7.88 28.33
CA SER A 2 -0.52 8.40 26.96
C SER A 2 0.88 8.26 26.40
N HIS A 3 1.06 7.34 25.46
CA HIS A 3 2.24 7.39 24.62
C HIS A 3 1.98 8.50 23.60
N ASP A 4 2.57 9.67 23.83
CA ASP A 4 2.54 10.72 22.83
C ASP A 4 3.22 10.20 21.56
N VAL A 5 2.46 10.16 20.46
CA VAL A 5 2.94 9.75 19.14
C VAL A 5 3.98 10.78 18.70
N SER A 6 5.20 10.33 18.39
CA SER A 6 6.22 11.24 17.86
C SER A 6 5.83 11.75 16.46
N PRO A 7 6.35 12.90 16.01
CA PRO A 7 6.07 13.40 14.66
C PRO A 7 6.40 12.39 13.55
N ALA A 8 7.48 11.61 13.71
CA ALA A 8 7.86 10.56 12.76
C ALA A 8 6.85 9.40 12.73
N GLN A 9 6.31 9.02 13.90
CA GLN A 9 5.25 8.02 13.96
C GLN A 9 3.96 8.53 13.33
N GLN A 10 3.59 9.79 13.56
CA GLN A 10 2.41 10.38 12.92
C GLN A 10 2.55 10.40 11.40
N GLN A 11 3.72 10.78 10.87
CA GLN A 11 3.98 10.75 9.43
C GLN A 11 3.87 9.33 8.84
N ALA A 12 4.36 8.32 9.55
CA ALA A 12 4.23 6.93 9.12
C ALA A 12 2.76 6.46 9.14
N ILE A 13 1.99 6.86 10.14
CA ILE A 13 0.54 6.60 10.21
C ILE A 13 -0.17 7.24 9.02
N ASP A 14 0.07 8.53 8.76
CA ASP A 14 -0.58 9.26 7.67
C ASP A 14 -0.25 8.65 6.29
N LEU A 15 1.00 8.20 6.10
CA LEU A 15 1.42 7.50 4.88
C LEU A 15 0.63 6.21 4.67
N VAL A 16 0.55 5.37 5.70
CA VAL A 16 -0.16 4.08 5.64
C VAL A 16 -1.67 4.28 5.50
N SER A 17 -2.26 5.23 6.22
CA SER A 17 -3.68 5.59 6.10
C SER A 17 -4.01 6.05 4.68
N GLY A 18 -3.19 6.96 4.11
CA GLY A 18 -3.40 7.42 2.75
C GLY A 18 -3.29 6.30 1.70
N TYR A 19 -2.41 5.32 1.94
CA TYR A 19 -2.28 4.14 1.08
C TYR A 19 -3.56 3.29 1.09
N TYR A 20 -4.12 3.03 2.27
CA TYR A 20 -5.38 2.29 2.39
C TYR A 20 -6.59 3.08 1.87
N ASP A 21 -6.60 4.40 2.03
CA ASP A 21 -7.64 5.25 1.46
C ASP A 21 -7.64 5.19 -0.08
N ALA A 22 -6.46 5.18 -0.71
CA ALA A 22 -6.34 5.00 -2.16
C ALA A 22 -6.86 3.61 -2.59
N PHE A 23 -6.45 2.55 -1.88
CA PHE A 23 -6.97 1.20 -2.11
C PHE A 23 -8.50 1.14 -2.05
N ASN A 24 -9.10 1.71 -1.00
CA ASN A 24 -10.54 1.67 -0.77
C ASN A 24 -11.37 2.41 -1.83
N ARG A 25 -10.75 3.37 -2.54
CA ARG A 25 -11.35 4.07 -3.69
C ARG A 25 -11.10 3.37 -5.03
N GLY A 26 -10.30 2.30 -5.06
CA GLY A 26 -9.79 1.70 -6.31
C GLY A 26 -8.80 2.63 -7.05
N ASP A 27 -8.16 3.55 -6.33
CA ASP A 27 -7.23 4.54 -6.86
C ASP A 27 -5.81 3.97 -6.90
N TRP A 28 -5.55 3.11 -7.89
CA TRP A 28 -4.26 2.41 -8.03
C TRP A 28 -3.09 3.36 -8.29
N ALA A 29 -3.31 4.45 -9.05
CA ALA A 29 -2.29 5.45 -9.27
C ALA A 29 -1.89 6.14 -7.96
N GLY A 30 -2.88 6.59 -7.17
CA GLY A 30 -2.63 7.17 -5.85
C GLY A 30 -1.96 6.19 -4.88
N MET A 31 -2.27 4.89 -4.98
CA MET A 31 -1.62 3.86 -4.17
C MET A 31 -0.12 3.72 -4.53
N LEU A 32 0.21 3.69 -5.83
CA LEU A 32 1.60 3.56 -6.31
C LEU A 32 2.45 4.79 -6.00
N GLU A 33 1.89 6.00 -6.04
CA GLU A 33 2.60 7.25 -5.69
C GLU A 33 3.12 7.27 -4.24
N ARG A 34 2.57 6.42 -3.37
CA ARG A 34 2.95 6.32 -1.95
C ARG A 34 4.07 5.31 -1.69
N LEU A 35 4.50 4.59 -2.72
CA LEU A 35 5.54 3.57 -2.62
C LEU A 35 6.89 4.11 -3.10
N SER A 36 7.98 3.60 -2.54
CA SER A 36 9.30 3.83 -3.10
C SER A 36 9.47 3.06 -4.42
N ALA A 37 10.35 3.55 -5.29
CA ALA A 37 10.64 2.90 -6.58
C ALA A 37 11.15 1.46 -6.41
N ASP A 38 11.80 1.17 -5.28
CA ASP A 38 12.42 -0.10 -4.90
C ASP A 38 11.59 -0.92 -3.88
N VAL A 39 10.29 -0.63 -3.75
CA VAL A 39 9.39 -1.31 -2.80
C VAL A 39 9.53 -2.84 -2.86
N ALA A 40 9.64 -3.47 -1.70
CA ALA A 40 9.61 -4.93 -1.58
C ALA A 40 8.21 -5.38 -1.14
N HIS A 41 7.51 -6.09 -2.01
CA HIS A 41 6.19 -6.64 -1.76
C HIS A 41 6.31 -8.13 -1.42
N ASP A 42 6.18 -8.45 -0.14
CA ASP A 42 6.16 -9.83 0.35
C ASP A 42 4.75 -10.40 0.26
N LEU A 43 4.47 -11.17 -0.79
CA LEU A 43 3.17 -11.81 -0.95
C LEU A 43 2.93 -12.85 0.15
N ASN A 44 1.73 -12.85 0.72
CA ASN A 44 1.34 -13.89 1.67
C ASN A 44 1.38 -15.27 0.98
N GLN A 45 2.16 -16.20 1.55
CA GLN A 45 2.42 -17.54 0.97
C GLN A 45 3.02 -17.52 -0.45
N GLY A 46 3.63 -16.42 -0.86
CA GLY A 46 4.25 -16.25 -2.18
C GLY A 46 5.72 -15.84 -2.10
N THR A 47 6.29 -15.52 -3.25
CA THR A 47 7.62 -14.93 -3.35
C THR A 47 7.58 -13.42 -3.10
N ARG A 48 8.72 -12.83 -2.75
CA ARG A 48 8.89 -11.37 -2.80
C ARG A 48 8.86 -10.88 -4.25
N GLU A 49 8.08 -9.85 -4.53
CA GLU A 49 8.15 -9.04 -5.75
C GLU A 49 8.81 -7.69 -5.40
N SER A 50 9.63 -7.14 -6.29
CA SER A 50 10.38 -5.90 -6.04
C SER A 50 10.16 -4.86 -7.13
N GLY A 51 9.99 -3.62 -6.69
CA GLY A 51 9.82 -2.45 -7.54
C GLY A 51 8.35 -2.09 -7.81
N VAL A 52 8.12 -0.81 -8.06
CA VAL A 52 6.79 -0.24 -8.29
C VAL A 52 6.09 -0.83 -9.52
N GLU A 53 6.86 -1.20 -10.55
CA GLU A 53 6.32 -1.85 -11.77
C GLU A 53 5.77 -3.25 -11.49
N ALA A 54 6.48 -4.04 -10.68
CA ALA A 54 6.01 -5.35 -10.25
C ALA A 54 4.73 -5.21 -9.40
N PHE A 55 4.72 -4.24 -8.48
CA PHE A 55 3.54 -3.92 -7.68
C PHE A 55 2.34 -3.50 -8.54
N ALA A 56 2.54 -2.67 -9.55
CA ALA A 56 1.48 -2.26 -10.48
C ALA A 56 0.90 -3.47 -11.23
N THR A 57 1.75 -4.40 -11.66
CA THR A 57 1.31 -5.65 -12.30
C THR A 57 0.49 -6.51 -11.34
N PHE A 58 0.88 -6.57 -10.06
CA PHE A 58 0.10 -7.24 -9.02
C PHE A 58 -1.29 -6.61 -8.85
N LEU A 59 -1.38 -5.28 -8.77
CA LEU A 59 -2.67 -4.58 -8.63
C LEU A 59 -3.61 -4.84 -9.81
N GLN A 60 -3.09 -4.89 -11.04
CA GLN A 60 -3.89 -5.24 -12.22
C GLN A 60 -4.52 -6.63 -12.12
N ARG A 61 -3.76 -7.63 -11.62
CA ARG A 61 -4.28 -8.99 -11.39
C ARG A 61 -5.37 -9.01 -10.30
N MET A 62 -5.16 -8.23 -9.25
CA MET A 62 -6.12 -8.08 -8.15
C MET A 62 -7.42 -7.42 -8.62
N ASP A 63 -7.34 -6.31 -9.35
CA ASP A 63 -8.49 -5.54 -9.85
C ASP A 63 -9.37 -6.37 -10.81
N ALA A 64 -8.75 -7.23 -11.62
CA ALA A 64 -9.47 -8.16 -12.49
C ALA A 64 -10.25 -9.24 -11.72
N SER A 65 -9.88 -9.52 -10.46
CA SER A 65 -10.37 -10.67 -9.69
C SER A 65 -11.23 -10.28 -8.49
N TYR A 66 -11.01 -9.10 -7.91
CA TYR A 66 -11.59 -8.69 -6.62
C TYR A 66 -11.95 -7.20 -6.61
N ARG A 67 -13.06 -6.89 -5.93
CA ARG A 67 -13.41 -5.53 -5.49
C ARG A 67 -13.55 -5.54 -3.97
N GLU A 68 -12.43 -5.33 -3.28
CA GLU A 68 -12.34 -5.39 -1.83
C GLU A 68 -12.22 -3.99 -1.21
N GLN A 69 -12.69 -3.85 0.04
CA GLN A 69 -12.46 -2.68 0.87
C GLN A 69 -11.86 -3.13 2.21
N LEU A 70 -10.74 -2.53 2.59
CA LEU A 70 -10.06 -2.76 3.86
C LEU A 70 -10.63 -1.77 4.89
N ARG A 71 -11.18 -2.28 5.99
CA ARG A 71 -11.77 -1.49 7.09
C ARG A 71 -10.96 -1.61 8.36
#